data_AF-A0AAN6LN63-F1
#
_entry.id   AF-A0AAN6LN63-F1
#
_cell.length_a   1.000
_cell.length_b   1.000
_cell.length_c   1.000
_cell.angle_alpha   90.00
_cell.angle_beta   90.00
_cell.angle_gamma   90.00
#
_symmetry.space_group_name_H-M   'P 1'
#
loop_
_entity.id
_entity.type
_entity.pdbx_description
1 polymer ?
#
loop_
_entity_poly.entity_id
_entity_poly.type
_entity_poly.pdbx_seq_one_letter_code
_entity_poly.pdbx_strand_id
1 'polypeptide(L)'
;MSARSHSITASLLQIRLWLGGKIFGPGGPRGTKATRRTPTKGPCEPTGLAAMNYVAKHTSIPIPNIIKTYKHHDALYIEMEYISATSLEKAWLGGHLSQAEKEDIVTELASYVSQLRGLNPPHREIVGSADCNACLDYRSRFTHADLCPRNILVRDGKVCAIIDWEFAGWYPEYWEYTKAHYGQIKMPDWYAQLGSVMGGYGDELNAERVLMNRCDLPGMPL
;
A
#
# COMPACT_ATOMS: atom_id res chain seq x y z
N MET A 1 23.97 -0.62 -11.06
CA MET A 1 23.86 0.16 -12.32
C MET A 1 22.98 1.37 -12.03
N SER A 2 23.53 2.57 -12.28
CA SER A 2 23.01 3.87 -11.83
C SER A 2 21.76 4.30 -12.61
N ALA A 3 20.68 4.64 -11.91
CA ALA A 3 19.51 5.27 -12.50
C ALA A 3 19.87 6.71 -12.90
N ARG A 4 19.86 7.01 -14.19
CA ARG A 4 20.13 8.36 -14.72
C ARG A 4 19.03 9.33 -14.29
N SER A 5 19.28 10.10 -13.24
CA SER A 5 18.56 11.32 -12.88
C SER A 5 18.63 12.31 -14.04
N HIS A 6 17.55 12.44 -14.81
CA HIS A 6 17.38 13.52 -15.76
C HIS A 6 16.55 14.61 -15.10
N SER A 7 17.20 15.72 -14.77
CA SER A 7 16.57 17.00 -14.45
C SER A 7 15.72 17.45 -15.65
N ILE A 8 14.47 17.01 -15.69
CA ILE A 8 13.45 17.65 -16.52
C ILE A 8 12.98 18.87 -15.74
N THR A 9 13.12 20.04 -16.35
CA THR A 9 12.75 21.35 -15.79
C THR A 9 11.33 21.32 -15.24
N ALA A 10 11.15 21.90 -14.05
CA ALA A 10 9.91 21.96 -13.30
C ALA A 10 8.68 22.34 -14.16
N SER A 11 8.88 23.25 -15.12
CA SER A 11 7.87 23.73 -16.07
C SER A 11 7.26 22.62 -16.93
N LEU A 12 8.04 21.63 -17.36
CA LEU A 12 7.55 20.55 -18.23
C LEU A 12 6.71 19.52 -17.44
N LEU A 13 7.01 19.29 -16.17
CA LEU A 13 6.19 18.41 -15.33
C LEU A 13 4.84 19.07 -15.00
N GLN A 14 4.83 20.35 -14.63
CA GLN A 14 3.57 21.07 -14.40
C GLN A 14 2.69 21.09 -15.65
N ILE A 15 3.28 21.37 -16.81
CA ILE A 15 2.54 21.34 -18.08
C ILE A 15 2.03 19.92 -18.35
N ARG A 16 2.82 18.86 -18.12
CA ARG A 16 2.37 17.46 -18.28
C ARG A 16 1.27 17.06 -17.31
N LEU A 17 1.36 17.43 -16.04
CA LEU A 17 0.32 17.15 -15.04
C LEU A 17 -0.95 17.94 -15.36
N TRP A 18 -0.83 19.21 -15.75
CA TRP A 18 -1.95 20.06 -16.12
C TRP A 18 -2.65 19.57 -17.39
N LEU A 19 -1.89 19.30 -18.47
CA LEU A 19 -2.42 18.70 -19.71
C LEU A 19 -3.00 17.31 -19.44
N GLY A 20 -2.32 16.50 -18.64
CA GLY A 20 -2.76 15.17 -18.27
C GLY A 20 -4.12 15.17 -17.55
N GLY A 21 -4.29 16.08 -16.59
CA GLY A 21 -5.54 16.26 -15.85
C GLY A 21 -6.68 16.73 -16.74
N LYS A 22 -6.41 17.62 -17.72
CA LYS A 22 -7.40 18.09 -18.69
C LYS A 22 -7.79 17.05 -19.74
N ILE A 23 -6.83 16.25 -20.23
CA ILE A 23 -7.01 15.36 -21.39
C ILE A 23 -7.45 13.96 -20.98
N PHE A 24 -6.95 13.43 -19.86
CA PHE A 24 -7.13 12.03 -19.47
C PHE A 24 -7.89 11.83 -18.15
N GLY A 25 -8.10 12.92 -17.39
CA GLY A 25 -8.78 12.88 -16.10
C GLY A 25 -7.93 12.28 -14.96
N PRO A 26 -8.53 12.13 -13.76
CA PRO A 26 -7.83 11.65 -12.59
C PRO A 26 -7.41 10.17 -12.73
N GLY A 27 -6.25 9.84 -12.15
CA GLY A 27 -5.73 8.49 -11.98
C GLY A 27 -6.02 7.87 -10.61
N GLY A 28 -6.80 8.57 -9.77
CA GLY A 28 -7.09 8.23 -8.37
C GLY A 28 -7.10 9.49 -7.48
N PRO A 29 -7.28 9.35 -6.15
CA PRO A 29 -7.43 10.48 -5.22
C PRO A 29 -6.25 11.47 -5.20
N ARG A 30 -5.04 11.00 -5.52
CA ARG A 30 -3.79 11.81 -5.53
C ARG A 30 -2.98 11.68 -6.84
N GLY A 31 -3.61 11.23 -7.92
CA GLY A 31 -2.92 10.89 -9.17
C GLY A 31 -3.53 11.56 -10.39
N THR A 32 -2.69 12.03 -11.30
CA THR A 32 -3.10 12.56 -12.60
C THR A 32 -2.54 11.69 -13.71
N LYS A 33 -3.35 11.33 -14.71
CA LYS A 33 -2.86 10.58 -15.86
C LYS A 33 -1.97 11.46 -16.74
N ALA A 34 -0.68 11.15 -16.84
CA ALA A 34 0.23 11.83 -17.75
C ALA A 34 0.01 11.42 -19.21
N THR A 35 -0.44 10.17 -19.42
CA THR A 35 -0.88 9.63 -20.72
C THR A 35 -2.11 8.73 -20.53
N ARG A 36 -2.71 8.21 -21.61
CA ARG A 36 -3.74 7.14 -21.52
C ARG A 36 -3.31 5.92 -20.70
N ARG A 37 -2.01 5.71 -20.48
CA ARG A 37 -1.44 4.48 -19.89
C ARG A 37 -0.55 4.69 -18.66
N THR A 38 -0.30 5.92 -18.22
CA THR A 38 0.65 6.19 -17.12
C THR A 38 0.13 7.26 -16.16
N PRO A 39 -0.36 6.88 -14.95
CA PRO A 39 -0.60 7.83 -13.88
C PRO A 39 0.71 8.34 -13.27
N THR A 40 0.69 9.61 -12.88
CA THR A 40 1.71 10.24 -12.05
C THR A 40 1.09 10.59 -10.71
N LYS A 41 1.62 10.03 -9.62
CA LYS A 41 1.25 10.34 -8.23
C LYS A 41 2.25 11.36 -7.67
N GLY A 42 1.77 12.36 -6.93
CA GLY A 42 2.60 13.23 -6.11
C GLY A 42 1.84 14.41 -5.51
N PRO A 43 2.43 15.12 -4.52
CA PRO A 43 3.74 14.85 -3.93
C PRO A 43 3.76 13.51 -3.16
N CYS A 44 4.86 12.76 -3.27
CA CYS A 44 5.05 11.46 -2.63
C CYS A 44 6.18 11.54 -1.62
N GLU A 45 6.06 10.77 -0.54
CA GLU A 45 7.16 10.58 0.39
C GLU A 45 8.24 9.66 -0.23
N PRO A 46 9.55 9.94 -0.01
CA PRO A 46 10.63 9.07 -0.45
C PRO A 46 10.54 7.64 0.11
N THR A 47 9.93 7.47 1.28
CA THR A 47 9.70 6.19 1.94
C THR A 47 8.86 5.25 1.09
N GLY A 48 7.76 5.74 0.49
CA GLY A 48 6.91 4.94 -0.39
C GLY A 48 7.65 4.44 -1.64
N LEU A 49 8.50 5.29 -2.25
CA LEU A 49 9.34 4.88 -3.38
C LEU A 49 10.37 3.81 -2.97
N ALA A 50 10.98 3.97 -1.80
CA ALA A 50 11.93 2.98 -1.28
C ALA A 50 11.23 1.63 -1.02
N ALA A 51 10.04 1.65 -0.42
CA ALA A 51 9.22 0.46 -0.18
C ALA A 51 8.87 -0.27 -1.48
N MET A 52 8.35 0.44 -2.49
CA MET A 52 8.02 -0.16 -3.79
C MET A 52 9.23 -0.84 -4.44
N ASN A 53 10.40 -0.17 -4.46
CA ASN A 53 11.63 -0.78 -5.00
C ASN A 53 12.07 -2.02 -4.21
N TYR A 54 11.92 -1.99 -2.88
CA TYR A 54 12.28 -3.10 -2.03
C TYR A 54 11.35 -4.31 -2.24
N VAL A 55 10.03 -4.08 -2.29
CA VAL A 55 9.01 -5.11 -2.51
C VAL A 55 9.16 -5.75 -3.90
N ALA A 56 9.27 -4.94 -4.96
CA ALA A 56 9.46 -5.44 -6.32
C ALA A 56 10.70 -6.32 -6.47
N LYS A 57 11.76 -6.04 -5.70
CA LYS A 57 13.02 -6.78 -5.77
C LYS A 57 12.97 -8.11 -5.00
N HIS A 58 12.20 -8.21 -3.92
CA HIS A 58 12.31 -9.31 -2.97
C HIS A 58 11.03 -10.17 -2.85
N THR A 59 9.97 -9.85 -3.58
CA THR A 59 8.70 -10.57 -3.51
C THR A 59 8.14 -10.81 -4.90
N SER A 60 7.16 -11.71 -5.00
CA SER A 60 6.34 -11.89 -6.20
C SER A 60 5.09 -11.00 -6.18
N ILE A 61 4.98 -10.08 -5.22
CA ILE A 61 3.78 -9.27 -5.03
C ILE A 61 3.62 -8.36 -6.24
N PRO A 62 2.46 -8.39 -6.93
CA PRO A 62 2.25 -7.52 -8.05
C PRO A 62 2.11 -6.08 -7.55
N ILE A 63 3.05 -5.21 -7.93
CA ILE A 63 2.97 -3.77 -7.69
C ILE A 63 3.13 -3.03 -9.02
N PRO A 64 2.59 -1.82 -9.18
CA PRO A 64 2.77 -1.05 -10.41
C PRO A 64 4.24 -0.78 -10.69
N ASN A 65 4.68 -1.06 -11.92
CA ASN A 65 6.05 -0.77 -12.33
C ASN A 65 6.32 0.74 -12.27
N ILE A 66 7.41 1.13 -11.61
CA ILE A 66 7.88 2.52 -11.60
C ILE A 66 8.52 2.80 -12.97
N ILE A 67 7.92 3.70 -13.74
CA ILE A 67 8.42 4.08 -15.07
C ILE A 67 9.44 5.20 -14.93
N LYS A 68 9.10 6.23 -14.14
CA LYS A 68 9.96 7.40 -13.95
C LYS A 68 9.64 8.16 -12.67
N THR A 69 10.67 8.75 -12.08
CA THR A 69 10.53 9.68 -10.94
C THR A 69 10.90 11.09 -11.38
N TYR A 70 10.18 12.08 -10.84
CA TYR A 70 10.42 13.51 -11.07
C TYR A 70 10.60 14.23 -9.73
N LYS A 71 11.40 15.30 -9.72
CA LYS A 71 11.47 16.25 -8.61
C LYS A 71 10.92 17.59 -9.05
N HIS A 72 10.03 18.18 -8.26
CA HIS A 72 9.42 19.47 -8.55
C HIS A 72 9.13 20.21 -7.24
N HIS A 73 9.72 21.41 -7.07
CA HIS A 73 9.74 22.15 -5.80
C HIS A 73 10.09 21.26 -4.59
N ASP A 74 11.19 20.49 -4.72
CA ASP A 74 11.67 19.52 -3.72
C ASP A 74 10.72 18.37 -3.36
N ALA A 75 9.53 18.31 -3.95
CA ALA A 75 8.63 17.18 -3.83
C ALA A 75 8.90 16.10 -4.90
N LEU A 76 8.76 14.83 -4.50
CA LEU A 76 8.88 13.67 -5.37
C LEU A 76 7.55 13.38 -6.06
N TYR A 77 7.60 13.09 -7.37
CA TYR A 77 6.47 12.58 -8.15
C TYR A 77 6.89 11.27 -8.82
N ILE A 78 5.98 10.30 -8.86
CA ILE A 78 6.24 8.96 -9.39
C ILE A 78 5.25 8.69 -10.52
N GLU A 79 5.77 8.51 -11.73
CA GLU A 79 5.04 7.97 -12.87
C GLU A 79 5.20 6.46 -12.91
N MET A 80 4.06 5.77 -12.99
CA MET A 80 3.98 4.33 -12.87
C MET A 80 3.05 3.73 -13.91
N GLU A 81 3.12 2.40 -14.05
CA GLU A 81 2.22 1.63 -14.91
C GLU A 81 0.75 1.80 -14.50
N TYR A 82 -0.12 2.02 -15.47
CA TYR A 82 -1.56 1.96 -15.24
C TYR A 82 -2.04 0.50 -15.24
N ILE A 83 -2.62 0.07 -14.12
CA ILE A 83 -3.25 -1.23 -14.01
C ILE A 83 -4.74 -1.09 -14.30
N SER A 84 -5.19 -1.70 -15.40
CA SER A 84 -6.59 -1.64 -15.85
C SER A 84 -7.50 -2.58 -15.04
N ALA A 85 -7.69 -2.32 -13.75
CA ALA A 85 -8.45 -3.17 -12.85
C ALA A 85 -9.37 -2.32 -11.97
N THR A 86 -10.27 -2.97 -11.22
CA THR A 86 -11.13 -2.29 -10.24
C THR A 86 -10.63 -2.54 -8.83
N SER A 87 -10.97 -1.68 -7.86
CA SER A 87 -10.60 -1.95 -6.48
C SER A 87 -11.38 -3.14 -5.94
N LEU A 88 -10.76 -3.91 -5.04
CA LEU A 88 -11.39 -5.03 -4.37
C LEU A 88 -12.64 -4.57 -3.63
N GLU A 89 -12.58 -3.41 -2.95
CA GLU A 89 -13.73 -2.79 -2.29
C GLU A 89 -14.95 -2.66 -3.22
N LYS A 90 -14.75 -2.12 -4.43
CA LYS A 90 -15.81 -1.92 -5.41
C LYS A 90 -16.32 -3.23 -6.01
N ALA A 91 -15.42 -4.17 -6.30
CA ALA A 91 -15.80 -5.50 -6.79
C ALA A 91 -16.62 -6.27 -5.76
N TRP A 92 -16.18 -6.24 -4.50
CA TRP A 92 -16.77 -6.98 -3.39
C TRP A 92 -18.15 -6.45 -3.01
N LEU A 93 -18.28 -5.13 -2.84
CA LEU A 93 -19.56 -4.50 -2.49
C LEU A 93 -20.54 -4.48 -3.66
N GLY A 94 -20.03 -4.44 -4.89
CA GLY A 94 -20.85 -4.49 -6.10
C GLY A 94 -21.41 -5.87 -6.44
N GLY A 95 -21.08 -6.91 -5.66
CA GLY A 95 -21.54 -8.28 -5.94
C GLY A 95 -20.92 -8.91 -7.18
N HIS A 96 -19.79 -8.39 -7.67
CA HIS A 96 -19.12 -8.87 -8.89
C HIS A 96 -18.16 -10.04 -8.63
N LEU A 97 -18.11 -10.57 -7.41
CA LEU A 97 -17.23 -11.67 -7.01
C LEU A 97 -18.07 -12.80 -6.41
N SER A 98 -17.93 -13.99 -6.97
CA SER A 98 -18.43 -15.23 -6.39
C SER A 98 -17.72 -15.56 -5.07
N GLN A 99 -18.31 -16.48 -4.30
CA GLN A 99 -17.72 -16.91 -3.04
C GLN A 99 -16.34 -17.57 -3.24
N ALA A 100 -16.19 -18.39 -4.29
CA ALA A 100 -14.92 -19.02 -4.62
C ALA A 100 -13.84 -17.99 -5.00
N GLU A 101 -14.19 -16.96 -5.78
CA GLU A 101 -13.24 -15.89 -6.12
C GLU A 101 -12.79 -15.09 -4.89
N LYS A 102 -13.69 -14.86 -3.92
CA LYS A 102 -13.32 -14.21 -2.65
C LYS A 102 -12.32 -15.04 -1.87
N GLU A 103 -12.54 -16.35 -1.77
CA GLU A 103 -11.65 -17.29 -1.08
C GLU A 103 -10.28 -17.38 -1.76
N ASP A 104 -10.26 -17.43 -3.10
CA ASP A 104 -9.04 -17.38 -3.91
C ASP A 104 -8.24 -16.10 -3.64
N ILE A 105 -8.90 -14.94 -3.67
CA ILE A 105 -8.27 -13.64 -3.42
C ILE A 105 -7.68 -13.59 -2.01
N VAL A 106 -8.42 -14.04 -1.00
CA VAL A 106 -7.94 -14.04 0.40
C VAL A 106 -6.75 -14.98 0.56
N THR A 107 -6.77 -16.15 -0.09
CA THR A 107 -5.64 -17.10 -0.09
C THR A 107 -4.41 -16.50 -0.76
N GLU A 108 -4.59 -15.83 -1.89
CA GLU A 108 -3.53 -15.13 -2.62
C GLU A 108 -2.92 -14.02 -1.75
N LEU A 109 -3.73 -13.20 -1.09
CA LEU A 109 -3.27 -12.15 -0.17
C LEU A 109 -2.54 -12.71 1.05
N ALA A 110 -2.99 -13.84 1.59
CA ALA A 110 -2.31 -14.51 2.70
C ALA A 110 -0.89 -14.96 2.30
N SER A 111 -0.73 -15.43 1.06
CA SER A 111 0.59 -15.74 0.49
C SER A 111 1.46 -14.49 0.39
N TYR A 112 0.92 -13.37 -0.09
CA TYR A 112 1.65 -12.10 -0.16
C TYR A 112 2.06 -11.56 1.21
N VAL A 113 1.16 -11.59 2.19
CA VAL A 113 1.48 -11.22 3.58
C VAL A 113 2.59 -12.11 4.13
N SER A 114 2.55 -13.42 3.84
CA SER A 114 3.61 -14.34 4.26
C SER A 114 4.96 -13.99 3.64
N GLN A 115 4.99 -13.56 2.38
CA GLN A 115 6.21 -13.05 1.74
C GLN A 115 6.72 -11.77 2.42
N LEU A 116 5.86 -10.80 2.71
CA LEU A 116 6.24 -9.57 3.43
C LEU A 116 6.83 -9.89 4.81
N ARG A 117 6.18 -10.80 5.55
CA ARG A 117 6.67 -11.28 6.85
C ARG A 117 8.01 -12.01 6.75
N GLY A 118 8.32 -12.60 5.60
CA GLY A 118 9.60 -13.28 5.32
C GLY A 118 10.75 -12.35 4.98
N LEU A 119 10.51 -11.06 4.75
CA LEU A 119 11.57 -10.09 4.40
C LEU A 119 12.49 -9.83 5.61
N ASN A 120 13.77 -9.55 5.33
CA ASN A 120 14.76 -9.20 6.34
C ASN A 120 15.17 -7.73 6.22
N PRO A 121 15.23 -6.96 7.32
CA PRO A 121 15.58 -5.56 7.24
C PRO A 121 17.01 -5.37 6.72
N PRO A 122 17.26 -4.35 5.88
CA PRO A 122 18.59 -4.08 5.33
C PRO A 122 19.61 -3.70 6.42
N HIS A 123 19.13 -3.16 7.54
CA HIS A 123 19.90 -2.91 8.77
C HIS A 123 19.08 -3.43 9.97
N ARG A 124 19.71 -4.15 10.91
CA ARG A 124 19.03 -4.76 12.08
C ARG A 124 18.83 -3.78 13.24
N GLU A 125 18.84 -2.48 12.97
CA GLU A 125 18.72 -1.46 14.02
C GLU A 125 17.28 -1.44 14.56
N ILE A 126 17.19 -1.42 15.89
CA ILE A 126 16.17 -2.10 16.71
C ILE A 126 14.90 -1.24 16.88
N VAL A 127 13.72 -1.87 16.88
CA VAL A 127 12.52 -1.33 17.55
C VAL A 127 12.60 -1.76 19.02
N GLY A 128 12.91 -0.82 19.91
CA GLY A 128 13.13 -1.07 21.34
C GLY A 128 12.24 -0.18 22.22
N SER A 129 12.20 -0.50 23.53
CA SER A 129 11.62 0.38 24.56
C SER A 129 12.34 1.74 24.60
N ALA A 130 11.77 2.72 25.32
CA ALA A 130 12.33 4.08 25.45
C ALA A 130 13.76 4.13 26.02
N ASP A 131 14.23 3.03 26.61
CA ASP A 131 15.56 2.80 27.16
C ASP A 131 16.42 1.85 26.31
N CYS A 132 16.02 1.58 25.06
CA CYS A 132 16.65 0.66 24.12
C CYS A 132 16.69 -0.82 24.58
N ASN A 133 15.90 -1.19 25.60
CA ASN A 133 15.70 -2.59 25.96
C ASN A 133 14.78 -3.30 24.97
N ALA A 134 14.76 -4.64 25.04
CA ALA A 134 13.85 -5.46 24.23
C ALA A 134 12.40 -4.99 24.44
N CYS A 135 11.80 -4.44 23.38
CA CYS A 135 10.35 -4.40 23.29
C CYS A 135 9.88 -5.87 23.31
N LEU A 136 8.74 -6.19 23.94
CA LEU A 136 8.10 -7.49 23.74
C LEU A 136 7.68 -7.55 22.26
N ASP A 137 8.61 -7.96 21.41
CA ASP A 137 8.54 -7.86 19.97
C ASP A 137 7.75 -9.04 19.42
N TYR A 138 6.55 -8.77 18.93
CA TYR A 138 5.95 -9.55 17.86
C TYR A 138 6.79 -9.36 16.60
N ARG A 139 7.95 -10.02 16.53
CA ARG A 139 8.87 -10.16 15.39
C ARG A 139 8.70 -9.02 14.37
N SER A 140 9.46 -7.93 14.45
CA SER A 140 9.40 -6.84 13.46
C SER A 140 9.35 -7.37 12.01
N ARG A 141 8.22 -7.13 11.33
CA ARG A 141 7.92 -7.60 9.96
C ARG A 141 7.76 -6.42 9.03
N PHE A 142 8.12 -6.60 7.76
CA PHE A 142 7.73 -5.63 6.76
C PHE A 142 6.22 -5.69 6.55
N THR A 143 5.56 -4.55 6.59
CA THR A 143 4.10 -4.42 6.40
C THR A 143 3.84 -3.30 5.40
N HIS A 144 2.77 -3.43 4.61
CA HIS A 144 2.20 -2.37 3.81
C HIS A 144 1.62 -1.24 4.68
N ALA A 145 1.08 -1.58 5.85
CA ALA A 145 0.48 -0.66 6.84
C ALA A 145 -0.77 0.12 6.37
N ASP A 146 -1.30 -0.21 5.19
CA ASP A 146 -2.60 0.26 4.66
C ASP A 146 -3.16 -0.76 3.64
N LEU A 147 -3.02 -2.06 3.92
CA LEU A 147 -3.50 -3.14 3.04
C LEU A 147 -5.02 -3.33 3.16
N CYS A 148 -5.77 -2.31 2.79
CA CYS A 148 -7.23 -2.30 2.79
C CYS A 148 -7.80 -2.58 1.39
N PRO A 149 -9.07 -3.01 1.26
CA PRO A 149 -9.68 -3.37 -0.03
C PRO A 149 -9.63 -2.29 -1.12
N ARG A 150 -9.55 -1.00 -0.76
CA ARG A 150 -9.39 0.10 -1.73
C ARG A 150 -8.02 0.12 -2.42
N ASN A 151 -6.99 -0.43 -1.77
CA ASN A 151 -5.60 -0.45 -2.23
C ASN A 151 -5.21 -1.75 -2.95
N ILE A 152 -6.19 -2.65 -3.15
CA ILE A 152 -6.01 -3.91 -3.85
C ILE A 152 -6.79 -3.82 -5.16
N LEU A 153 -6.11 -4.01 -6.29
CA LEU A 153 -6.71 -4.00 -7.61
C LEU A 153 -6.96 -5.43 -8.08
N VAL A 154 -8.18 -5.72 -8.52
CA VAL A 154 -8.61 -7.04 -8.99
C VAL A 154 -9.23 -7.00 -10.39
N ARG A 155 -9.06 -8.10 -11.11
CA ARG A 155 -9.70 -8.38 -12.40
C ARG A 155 -9.91 -9.89 -12.50
N ASP A 156 -11.08 -10.31 -12.94
CA ASP A 156 -11.41 -11.72 -13.19
C ASP A 156 -11.07 -12.64 -11.99
N GLY A 157 -11.42 -12.20 -10.77
CA GLY A 157 -11.18 -12.96 -9.54
C GLY A 157 -9.72 -13.06 -9.08
N LYS A 158 -8.79 -12.30 -9.67
CA LYS A 158 -7.34 -12.34 -9.33
C LYS A 158 -6.80 -10.97 -8.93
N VAL A 159 -5.81 -10.97 -8.02
CA VAL A 159 -5.09 -9.76 -7.63
C VAL A 159 -4.16 -9.32 -8.77
N CYS A 160 -4.44 -8.16 -9.33
CA CYS A 160 -3.65 -7.57 -10.41
C CYS A 160 -2.53 -6.65 -9.90
N ALA A 161 -2.76 -5.93 -8.80
CA ALA A 161 -1.75 -5.09 -8.16
C ALA A 161 -2.16 -4.66 -6.75
N ILE A 162 -1.16 -4.45 -5.89
CA ILE A 162 -1.28 -3.74 -4.61
C ILE A 162 -0.66 -2.35 -4.78
N ILE A 163 -1.43 -1.32 -4.41
CA ILE A 163 -1.06 0.09 -4.59
C ILE A 163 -1.01 0.83 -3.25
N ASP A 164 -0.47 2.04 -3.26
CA ASP A 164 -0.43 2.93 -2.09
C ASP A 164 0.50 2.50 -0.93
N TRP A 165 1.73 2.13 -1.28
CA TRP A 165 2.80 1.72 -0.36
C TRP A 165 3.42 2.87 0.46
N GLU A 166 2.74 4.01 0.60
CA GLU A 166 3.32 5.21 1.22
C GLU A 166 3.61 5.06 2.72
N PHE A 167 2.87 4.19 3.40
CA PHE A 167 3.04 3.89 4.82
C PHE A 167 3.84 2.62 5.12
N ALA A 168 4.31 1.93 4.07
CA ALA A 168 4.98 0.65 4.22
C ALA A 168 6.32 0.78 4.97
N GLY A 169 6.63 -0.22 5.78
CA GLY A 169 7.78 -0.18 6.68
C GLY A 169 7.87 -1.41 7.58
N TRP A 170 8.75 -1.36 8.57
CA TRP A 170 8.96 -2.42 9.55
C TRP A 170 8.15 -2.14 10.81
N TYR A 171 7.17 -3.00 11.10
CA TYR A 171 6.23 -2.85 12.21
C TYR A 171 6.04 -4.19 12.93
N PRO A 172 5.46 -4.20 14.15
CA PRO A 172 5.06 -5.45 14.80
C PRO A 172 4.17 -6.31 13.89
N GLU A 173 4.28 -7.63 14.00
CA GLU A 173 3.59 -8.59 13.11
C GLU A 173 2.07 -8.41 13.02
N TYR A 174 1.44 -7.96 14.11
CA TYR A 174 0.01 -7.71 14.19
C TYR A 174 -0.44 -6.49 13.36
N TRP A 175 0.48 -5.58 13.04
CA TRP A 175 0.18 -4.24 12.52
C TRP A 175 -0.58 -4.28 11.19
N GLU A 176 -0.19 -5.18 10.27
CA GLU A 176 -0.88 -5.34 8.99
C GLU A 176 -2.35 -5.73 9.20
N TYR A 177 -2.61 -6.66 10.12
CA TYR A 177 -3.96 -7.14 10.40
C TYR A 177 -4.81 -6.05 11.07
N THR A 178 -4.29 -5.37 12.08
CA THR A 178 -5.05 -4.34 12.78
C THR A 178 -5.32 -3.13 11.89
N LYS A 179 -4.35 -2.71 11.07
CA LYS A 179 -4.53 -1.61 10.10
C LYS A 179 -5.50 -1.94 8.98
N ALA A 180 -5.60 -3.18 8.53
CA ALA A 180 -6.62 -3.57 7.55
C ALA A 180 -8.06 -3.29 8.04
N HIS A 181 -8.29 -3.24 9.36
CA HIS A 181 -9.57 -2.92 9.98
C HIS A 181 -9.83 -1.41 10.16
N TYR A 182 -8.86 -0.55 9.83
CA TYR A 182 -9.00 0.91 9.87
C TYR A 182 -9.86 1.48 8.71
N GLY A 183 -10.49 0.62 7.92
CA GLY A 183 -11.38 1.02 6.83
C GLY A 183 -12.64 1.75 7.33
N GLN A 184 -13.01 2.84 6.66
CA GLN A 184 -14.25 3.58 6.95
C GLN A 184 -15.53 2.80 6.56
N ILE A 185 -15.40 1.74 5.77
CA ILE A 185 -16.51 0.94 5.25
C ILE A 185 -16.58 -0.40 5.97
N LYS A 186 -17.78 -0.74 6.49
CA LYS A 186 -18.02 -2.02 7.17
C LYS A 186 -18.11 -3.16 6.16
N MET A 187 -17.09 -4.02 6.13
CA MET A 187 -17.06 -5.26 5.33
C MET A 187 -16.84 -6.49 6.24
N PRO A 188 -17.85 -6.94 7.00
CA PRO A 188 -17.68 -7.96 8.04
C PRO A 188 -17.15 -9.30 7.49
N ASP A 189 -17.66 -9.76 6.35
CA ASP A 189 -17.24 -11.03 5.74
C ASP A 189 -15.76 -10.98 5.32
N TRP A 190 -15.31 -9.85 4.80
CA TRP A 190 -13.91 -9.61 4.44
C TRP A 190 -13.01 -9.71 5.68
N TYR A 191 -13.39 -9.02 6.77
CA TYR A 191 -12.61 -9.04 8.00
C TYR A 191 -12.55 -10.42 8.66
N ALA A 192 -13.65 -11.18 8.59
CA ALA A 192 -13.69 -12.56 9.08
C ALA A 192 -12.74 -13.45 8.28
N GLN A 193 -12.78 -13.37 6.95
CA GLN A 193 -11.87 -14.13 6.09
C GLN A 193 -10.42 -13.72 6.31
N LEU A 194 -10.12 -12.42 6.39
CA LEU A 194 -8.77 -11.91 6.67
C LEU A 194 -8.23 -12.41 8.02
N GLY A 195 -9.08 -12.45 9.05
CA GLY A 195 -8.75 -13.00 10.36
C GLY A 195 -8.33 -14.46 10.33
N SER A 196 -9.05 -15.28 9.56
CA SER A 196 -8.74 -16.71 9.42
C SER A 196 -7.36 -16.98 8.80
N VAL A 197 -6.88 -16.10 7.91
CA VAL A 197 -5.62 -16.32 7.19
C VAL A 197 -4.41 -15.58 7.77
N MET A 198 -4.61 -14.45 8.45
CA MET A 198 -3.49 -13.66 9.00
C MET A 198 -3.11 -14.02 10.44
N GLY A 199 -3.89 -14.89 11.09
CA GLY A 199 -3.65 -15.40 12.45
C GLY A 199 -4.53 -14.77 13.53
N GLY A 200 -5.35 -13.76 13.20
CA GLY A 200 -6.30 -13.10 14.10
C GLY A 200 -5.66 -12.47 15.34
N TYR A 201 -5.52 -11.15 15.37
CA TYR A 201 -4.96 -10.41 16.52
C TYR A 201 -6.06 -9.70 17.30
N GLY A 202 -6.87 -10.47 18.02
CA GLY A 202 -8.11 -9.98 18.63
C GLY A 202 -7.87 -8.90 19.69
N ASP A 203 -6.90 -9.12 20.58
CA ASP A 203 -6.59 -8.18 21.67
C ASP A 203 -5.93 -6.91 21.15
N GLU A 204 -4.98 -7.03 20.22
CA GLU A 204 -4.33 -5.89 19.58
C GLU A 204 -5.33 -5.08 18.74
N LEU A 205 -6.22 -5.75 18.01
CA LEU A 205 -7.28 -5.08 17.25
C LEU A 205 -8.27 -4.35 18.17
N ASN A 206 -8.59 -4.92 19.33
CA ASN A 206 -9.43 -4.24 20.31
C ASN A 206 -8.73 -3.00 20.88
N ALA A 207 -7.43 -3.09 21.20
CA ALA A 207 -6.65 -1.95 21.65
C ALA A 207 -6.58 -0.84 20.57
N GLU A 208 -6.29 -1.22 19.32
CA GLU A 208 -6.26 -0.31 18.18
C GLU A 208 -7.62 0.37 17.95
N ARG A 209 -8.74 -0.36 18.02
CA ARG A 209 -10.09 0.23 17.91
C ARG A 209 -10.37 1.25 19.00
N VAL A 210 -9.89 1.03 20.23
CA VAL A 210 -10.02 2.02 21.31
C VAL A 210 -9.26 3.30 20.95
N LEU A 211 -8.06 3.18 20.39
CA LEU A 211 -7.26 4.32 19.93
C LEU A 211 -7.92 5.02 18.73
N MET A 212 -8.37 4.28 17.73
CA MET A 212 -9.06 4.79 16.52
C MET A 212 -10.34 5.56 16.83
N ASN A 213 -11.05 5.21 17.90
CA ASN A 213 -12.25 5.92 18.33
C ASN A 213 -11.95 7.16 19.20
N ARG A 214 -10.72 7.30 19.72
CA ARG A 214 -10.32 8.36 20.64
C ARG A 214 -9.36 9.39 20.04
N CYS A 215 -8.65 9.01 18.98
CA CYS A 215 -7.71 9.85 18.27
C CYS A 215 -8.17 9.98 16.82
N ASP A 216 -8.31 11.20 16.33
CA ASP A 216 -8.77 11.45 14.95
C ASP A 216 -7.83 10.83 13.90
N LEU A 217 -6.58 10.48 14.24
CA LEU A 217 -5.54 9.97 13.34
C LEU A 217 -4.49 9.05 14.02
N PRO A 218 -4.80 7.78 14.36
CA PRO A 218 -3.80 6.87 14.92
C PRO A 218 -2.81 6.41 13.83
N GLY A 219 -1.52 6.72 13.99
CA GLY A 219 -0.43 6.25 13.12
C GLY A 219 -0.08 7.16 11.94
N MET A 220 -0.56 8.40 11.90
CA MET A 220 0.09 9.45 11.10
C MET A 220 1.34 9.89 11.86
N PRO A 221 2.54 9.95 11.23
CA PRO A 221 3.60 10.77 11.80
C PRO A 221 3.10 12.22 11.91
N LEU A 222 3.31 12.85 13.07
CA LEU A 222 3.08 14.29 13.25
C LEU A 222 3.97 15.11 12.31
#